data_AF-K3ZK72-F1
#
_entry.id   AF-K3ZK72-F1
#
_cell.length_a   1.000
_cell.length_b   1.000
_cell.length_c   1.000
_cell.angle_alpha   90.00
_cell.angle_beta   90.00
_cell.angle_gamma   90.00
#
_symmetry.space_group_name_H-M   'P 1'
#
loop_
_entity.id
_entity.type
_entity.pdbx_description
1 polymer ?
#
loop_
_entity_poly.entity_id
_entity_poly.type
_entity_poly.pdbx_seq_one_letter_code
_entity_poly.pdbx_strand_id
1 'polypeptide(L)'
;MEPYFRGTVSPLIDEHYECIGLGTRISKLRESMCNLHSLQMKLKVPEDEPLQTNIRASLLWSEKENYEEYNESFIPGFPERLSFAAYQTVSGMSDAELLTLQKYKIQAMDSTDTRERLNNAIEYVEHNVGMIAARLAIQNI
;
A
#
# COMPACT_ATOMS: atom_id res chain seq x y z
N MET A 1 -38.67 26.68 10.30
CA MET A 1 -37.71 25.61 10.67
C MET A 1 -37.14 25.07 9.38
N GLU A 2 -35.81 25.03 9.22
CA GLU A 2 -35.22 24.30 8.10
C GLU A 2 -35.33 22.79 8.39
N PRO A 3 -35.90 21.99 7.47
CA PRO A 3 -36.28 20.60 7.74
C PRO A 3 -35.11 19.60 7.69
N TYR A 4 -33.86 20.08 7.65
CA TYR A 4 -32.68 19.22 7.53
C TYR A 4 -31.65 19.55 8.62
N PHE A 5 -31.08 18.50 9.22
CA PHE A 5 -29.93 18.65 10.08
C PHE A 5 -28.73 19.13 9.26
N ARG A 6 -28.19 20.29 9.62
CA ARG A 6 -26.90 20.77 9.11
C ARG A 6 -25.80 20.21 10.02
N GLY A 7 -24.82 19.55 9.44
CA GLY A 7 -23.64 19.05 10.13
C GLY A 7 -22.37 19.41 9.36
N THR A 8 -21.25 19.51 10.06
CA THR A 8 -19.93 19.69 9.47
C THR A 8 -19.24 18.34 9.33
N VAL A 9 -18.66 18.08 8.15
CA VAL A 9 -17.81 16.91 7.92
C VAL A 9 -16.37 17.36 7.99
N SER A 10 -15.58 16.69 8.82
CA SER A 10 -14.14 16.90 8.91
C SER A 10 -13.42 15.59 8.57
N PRO A 11 -12.36 15.63 7.76
CA PRO A 11 -11.57 14.45 7.46
C PRO A 11 -10.86 13.96 8.73
N LEU A 12 -10.85 12.65 8.92
CA LEU A 12 -9.94 12.01 9.84
C LEU A 12 -8.61 11.82 9.08
N ILE A 13 -7.60 12.57 9.48
CA ILE A 13 -6.25 12.53 8.91
C ILE A 13 -5.31 12.07 10.02
N ASP A 14 -4.23 11.41 9.65
CA ASP A 14 -3.15 11.07 10.56
C ASP A 14 -2.63 12.26 11.38
N GLU A 15 -2.06 11.94 12.54
CA GLU A 15 -1.41 12.93 13.39
C GLU A 15 -0.26 13.63 12.65
N HIS A 16 -0.04 14.90 12.97
CA HIS A 16 1.05 15.67 12.38
C HIS A 16 2.40 15.02 12.70
N TYR A 17 3.07 14.49 11.69
CA TYR A 17 4.38 13.87 11.82
C TYR A 17 5.47 14.87 11.43
N GLU A 18 6.60 14.84 12.14
CA GLU A 18 7.79 15.54 11.66
C GLU A 18 8.31 14.85 10.38
N CYS A 19 8.44 15.63 9.31
CA CYS A 19 8.96 15.14 8.02
C CYS A 19 10.38 14.55 8.15
N ILE A 20 11.13 14.98 9.17
CA ILE A 20 12.50 14.57 9.47
C ILE A 20 12.52 13.11 9.96
N GLY A 21 12.85 12.18 9.05
CA GLY A 21 13.03 10.75 9.36
C GLY A 21 12.08 9.79 8.65
N LEU A 22 11.09 10.31 7.92
CA LEU A 22 10.25 9.50 7.02
C LEU A 22 10.90 9.23 5.66
N GLY A 23 11.76 10.14 5.18
CA GLY A 23 12.36 10.04 3.84
C GLY A 23 13.11 8.72 3.57
N THR A 24 13.80 8.17 4.57
CA THR A 24 14.48 6.87 4.46
C THR A 24 13.48 5.71 4.37
N ARG A 25 12.40 5.75 5.16
CA ARG A 25 11.33 4.74 5.15
C ARG A 25 10.53 4.76 3.86
N ILE A 26 10.17 5.95 3.40
CA ILE A 26 9.46 6.16 2.13
C ILE A 26 10.27 5.58 0.97
N SER A 27 11.56 5.93 0.90
CA SER A 27 12.46 5.40 -0.13
C SER A 27 12.57 3.88 -0.06
N LYS A 28 12.76 3.32 1.14
CA LYS A 28 12.84 1.88 1.36
C LYS A 28 11.57 1.14 0.95
N LEU A 29 10.40 1.66 1.35
CA LEU A 29 9.11 1.06 0.99
C LEU A 29 8.89 1.09 -0.52
N ARG A 30 9.17 2.23 -1.16
CA ARG A 30 9.04 2.37 -2.62
C ARG A 30 9.93 1.38 -3.36
N GLU A 31 11.19 1.27 -2.96
CA GLU A 31 12.13 0.32 -3.55
C GLU A 31 11.62 -1.12 -3.37
N SER A 32 11.16 -1.48 -2.17
CA SER A 32 10.63 -2.81 -1.87
C SER A 32 9.39 -3.13 -2.72
N MET A 33 8.48 -2.17 -2.93
CA MET A 33 7.30 -2.33 -3.79
C MET A 33 7.69 -2.51 -5.27
N CYS A 34 8.68 -1.76 -5.75
CA CYS A 34 9.23 -1.93 -7.10
C CYS A 34 9.88 -3.31 -7.28
N ASN A 35 10.66 -3.77 -6.30
CA ASN A 35 11.27 -5.10 -6.31
C ASN A 35 10.20 -6.20 -6.32
N LEU A 36 9.15 -6.06 -5.51
CA LEU A 36 8.02 -6.99 -5.48
C LEU A 36 7.29 -7.05 -6.82
N HIS A 37 7.06 -5.90 -7.47
CA HIS A 37 6.51 -5.85 -8.82
C HIS A 37 7.41 -6.61 -9.81
N SER A 38 8.71 -6.30 -9.85
CA SER A 38 9.65 -6.94 -10.77
C SER A 38 9.76 -8.46 -10.58
N LEU A 39 9.68 -8.95 -9.34
CA LEU A 39 9.67 -10.38 -9.07
C LEU A 39 8.37 -11.03 -9.53
N GLN A 40 7.21 -10.42 -9.27
CA GLN A 40 5.92 -10.96 -9.74
C GLN A 40 5.86 -11.04 -11.26
N MET A 41 6.39 -10.05 -11.98
CA MET A 41 6.46 -10.09 -13.45
C MET A 41 7.33 -11.23 -14.01
N LYS A 42 8.24 -11.79 -13.21
CA LYS A 42 9.10 -12.92 -13.60
C LYS A 42 8.44 -14.27 -13.31
N LEU A 43 7.38 -14.32 -12.51
CA LEU A 43 6.67 -15.57 -12.27
C LEU A 43 6.02 -16.01 -13.58
N LYS A 44 6.01 -17.33 -13.83
CA LYS A 44 5.17 -17.88 -14.89
C LYS A 44 3.72 -17.70 -14.46
N VAL A 45 3.11 -16.67 -15.01
CA VAL A 45 1.76 -16.22 -14.73
C VAL A 45 0.81 -16.84 -15.77
N PRO A 46 -0.38 -17.34 -15.39
CA PRO A 46 -1.39 -17.80 -16.35
C PRO A 46 -1.71 -16.70 -17.36
N GLU A 47 -1.98 -17.05 -18.63
CA GLU A 47 -2.18 -16.05 -19.70
C GLU A 47 -3.31 -15.04 -19.43
N ASP A 48 -4.21 -15.34 -18.48
CA ASP A 48 -5.34 -14.50 -18.09
C ASP A 48 -5.03 -13.43 -17.02
N GLU A 49 -3.83 -13.40 -16.43
CA GLU A 49 -3.49 -12.41 -15.38
C GLU A 49 -3.03 -11.07 -15.99
N PRO A 50 -3.43 -9.92 -15.42
CA PRO A 50 -3.08 -8.61 -15.96
C PRO A 50 -1.57 -8.37 -16.04
N LEU A 51 -1.13 -7.72 -17.13
CA LEU A 51 0.27 -7.30 -17.36
C LEU A 51 0.84 -6.37 -16.27
N GLN A 52 -0.02 -5.78 -15.44
CA GLN A 52 0.36 -4.91 -14.33
C GLN A 52 -0.10 -5.50 -13.01
N THR A 53 0.84 -5.71 -12.10
CA THR A 53 0.57 -6.19 -10.73
C THR A 53 -0.16 -5.12 -9.91
N ASN A 54 -1.01 -5.53 -8.97
CA ASN A 54 -1.72 -4.61 -8.07
C ASN A 54 -0.77 -3.69 -7.28
N ILE A 55 0.40 -4.18 -6.87
CA ILE A 55 1.41 -3.36 -6.16
C ILE A 55 1.95 -2.20 -7.00
N ARG A 56 2.02 -2.37 -8.32
CA ARG A 56 2.44 -1.31 -9.25
C ARG A 56 1.34 -0.27 -9.42
N ALA A 57 0.10 -0.71 -9.56
CA ALA A 57 -1.05 0.18 -9.66
C ALA A 57 -1.24 1.01 -8.38
N SER A 58 -1.11 0.39 -7.20
CA SER A 58 -1.22 1.09 -5.92
C SER A 58 -0.09 2.09 -5.68
N LEU A 59 1.15 1.76 -6.09
CA LEU A 59 2.27 2.70 -6.02
C LEU A 59 1.99 3.95 -6.87
N LEU A 60 1.56 3.77 -8.12
CA LEU A 60 1.20 4.89 -9.00
C LEU A 60 0.06 5.74 -8.43
N TRP A 61 -0.93 5.11 -7.79
CA TRP A 61 -1.99 5.83 -7.09
C TRP A 61 -1.44 6.69 -5.93
N SER A 62 -0.49 6.17 -5.14
CA SER A 62 0.07 6.92 -4.01
C SER A 62 0.90 8.13 -4.47
N GLU A 63 1.61 8.00 -5.59
CA GLU A 63 2.46 9.04 -6.20
C GLU A 63 1.65 10.06 -7.02
N LYS A 64 0.33 9.90 -7.14
CA LYS A 64 -0.51 10.87 -7.83
C LYS A 64 -0.49 12.20 -7.07
N GLU A 65 -0.21 13.29 -7.76
CA GLU A 65 -0.17 14.65 -7.19
C GLU A 65 -1.35 15.51 -7.63
N ASN A 66 -1.97 15.21 -8.78
CA ASN A 66 -3.05 16.01 -9.34
C ASN A 66 -4.43 15.46 -8.95
N TYR A 67 -5.18 16.27 -8.20
CA TYR A 67 -6.54 15.97 -7.72
C TYR A 67 -7.48 17.14 -8.03
N GLU A 68 -7.40 17.65 -9.25
CA GLU A 68 -8.39 18.60 -9.77
C GLU A 68 -9.79 18.02 -9.52
N GLU A 69 -10.70 18.82 -8.94
CA GLU A 69 -12.06 18.46 -8.48
C GLU A 69 -12.22 18.01 -7.01
N TYR A 70 -11.15 17.76 -6.25
CA TYR A 70 -11.25 17.34 -4.85
C TYR A 70 -10.95 18.45 -3.85
N ASN A 71 -11.58 18.39 -2.68
CA ASN A 71 -11.22 19.24 -1.56
C ASN A 71 -9.88 18.75 -0.97
N GLU A 72 -8.82 19.55 -1.12
CA GLU A 72 -7.46 19.22 -0.67
C GLU A 72 -7.37 18.81 0.81
N SER A 73 -8.25 19.34 1.67
CA SER A 73 -8.28 18.95 3.09
C SER A 73 -8.60 17.47 3.30
N PHE A 74 -9.25 16.79 2.34
CA PHE A 74 -9.58 15.36 2.41
C PHE A 74 -8.53 14.48 1.72
N ILE A 75 -7.46 15.06 1.18
CA ILE A 75 -6.44 14.33 0.45
C ILE A 75 -5.29 14.03 1.43
N PRO A 76 -5.07 12.75 1.78
CA PRO A 76 -3.95 12.36 2.65
C PRO A 76 -2.62 12.77 2.06
N GLY A 77 -1.63 13.05 2.91
CA GLY A 77 -0.26 13.33 2.46
C GLY A 77 0.36 12.14 1.72
N PHE A 78 1.37 12.37 0.88
CA PHE A 78 2.07 11.29 0.16
C PHE A 78 2.56 10.15 1.09
N PRO A 79 3.21 10.43 2.25
CA PRO A 79 3.64 9.39 3.17
C PRO A 79 2.49 8.51 3.67
N GLU A 80 1.35 9.14 3.98
CA GLU A 80 0.13 8.46 4.41
C GLU A 80 -0.42 7.57 3.28
N ARG A 81 -0.59 8.12 2.06
CA ARG A 81 -1.05 7.34 0.91
C ARG A 81 -0.14 6.13 0.62
N LEU A 82 1.17 6.35 0.62
CA LEU A 82 2.15 5.29 0.37
C LEU A 82 2.08 4.19 1.43
N SER A 83 1.88 4.56 2.69
CA SER A 83 1.76 3.63 3.80
C SER A 83 0.57 2.66 3.66
N PHE A 84 -0.51 3.07 2.97
CA PHE A 84 -1.63 2.19 2.62
C PHE A 84 -1.41 1.42 1.32
N ALA A 85 -0.72 2.02 0.35
CA ALA A 85 -0.54 1.44 -0.99
C ALA A 85 0.19 0.09 -0.97
N ALA A 86 1.01 -0.18 0.05
CA ALA A 86 1.79 -1.40 0.22
C ALA A 86 0.94 -2.68 0.36
N TYR A 87 -0.27 -2.58 0.89
CA TYR A 87 -1.10 -3.75 1.22
C TYR A 87 -1.93 -4.22 0.03
N GLN A 88 -1.26 -4.85 -0.93
CA GLN A 88 -1.89 -5.45 -2.12
C GLN A 88 -1.81 -6.97 -2.09
N THR A 89 -2.69 -7.60 -2.87
CA THR A 89 -2.56 -9.01 -3.20
C THR A 89 -1.35 -9.23 -4.11
N VAL A 90 -0.76 -10.42 -4.02
CA VAL A 90 0.30 -10.86 -4.92
C VAL A 90 -0.11 -12.15 -5.64
N SER A 91 0.49 -12.40 -6.80
CA SER A 91 0.16 -13.57 -7.62
C SER A 91 0.38 -14.88 -6.85
N GLY A 92 -0.61 -15.77 -6.93
CA GLY A 92 -0.59 -17.08 -6.29
C GLY A 92 -0.68 -17.04 -4.75
N MET A 93 -1.33 -16.03 -4.17
CA MET A 93 -1.60 -16.03 -2.72
C MET A 93 -2.50 -17.21 -2.31
N SER A 94 -2.15 -17.86 -1.20
CA SER A 94 -3.01 -18.83 -0.52
C SER A 94 -4.07 -18.14 0.35
N ASP A 95 -5.10 -18.87 0.77
CA ASP A 95 -6.15 -18.35 1.67
C ASP A 95 -5.57 -17.82 2.99
N ALA A 96 -4.53 -18.47 3.53
CA ALA A 96 -3.86 -18.04 4.75
C ALA A 96 -3.09 -16.71 4.56
N GLU A 97 -2.49 -16.51 3.38
CA GLU A 97 -1.81 -15.26 3.03
C GLU A 97 -2.81 -14.14 2.77
N LEU A 98 -3.95 -14.43 2.13
CA LEU A 98 -5.05 -13.48 1.97
C LEU A 98 -5.62 -13.04 3.31
N LEU A 99 -5.83 -13.97 4.25
CA LEU A 99 -6.25 -13.64 5.62
C LEU A 99 -5.22 -12.77 6.33
N THR A 100 -3.93 -13.04 6.12
CA THR A 100 -2.85 -12.22 6.69
C THR A 100 -2.88 -10.80 6.12
N LEU A 101 -3.03 -10.64 4.81
CA LEU A 101 -3.22 -9.34 4.16
C LEU A 101 -4.42 -8.57 4.75
N GLN A 102 -5.56 -9.23 4.94
CA GLN A 102 -6.75 -8.60 5.53
C GLN A 102 -6.47 -8.07 6.94
N LYS A 103 -5.74 -8.83 7.77
CA LYS A 103 -5.34 -8.38 9.11
C LYS A 103 -4.45 -7.14 9.05
N TYR A 104 -3.45 -7.12 8.18
CA TYR A 104 -2.59 -5.95 7.99
C TYR A 104 -3.38 -4.72 7.51
N LYS A 105 -4.35 -4.90 6.61
CA LYS A 105 -5.22 -3.80 6.16
C LYS A 105 -6.03 -3.21 7.31
N ILE A 106 -6.66 -4.05 8.14
CA ILE A 106 -7.43 -3.60 9.29
C ILE A 106 -6.53 -2.85 10.29
N GLN A 107 -5.38 -3.42 10.62
CA GLN A 107 -4.40 -2.77 11.50
C GLN A 107 -3.94 -1.41 10.95
N ALA A 108 -3.72 -1.32 9.64
CA ALA A 108 -3.36 -0.06 9.00
C ALA A 108 -4.49 0.98 9.05
N MET A 109 -5.74 0.54 8.91
CA MET A 109 -6.93 1.41 9.00
C MET A 109 -7.21 1.90 10.43
N ASP A 110 -6.84 1.11 11.44
CA ASP A 110 -7.04 1.46 12.85
C ASP A 110 -5.96 2.40 13.40
N SER A 111 -4.82 2.55 12.71
CA SER A 111 -3.72 3.44 13.11
C SER A 111 -3.88 4.84 12.49
N THR A 112 -3.52 5.87 13.26
CA THR A 112 -3.36 7.26 12.79
C THR A 112 -1.89 7.71 12.79
N ASP A 113 -0.96 6.77 12.98
CA ASP A 113 0.49 6.99 12.95
C ASP A 113 1.09 6.51 11.62
N THR A 114 1.33 7.46 10.71
CA THR A 114 1.98 7.18 9.41
C THR A 114 3.32 6.48 9.57
N ARG A 115 4.12 6.83 10.59
CA ARG A 115 5.46 6.26 10.78
C ARG A 115 5.36 4.79 11.19
N GLU A 116 4.45 4.46 12.09
CA GLU A 116 4.14 3.08 12.45
C GLU A 116 3.68 2.30 11.22
N ARG A 117 2.67 2.84 10.50
CA ARG A 117 2.11 2.20 9.32
C ARG A 117 3.14 1.99 8.21
N LEU A 118 4.08 2.92 8.01
CA LEU A 118 5.20 2.75 7.09
C LEU A 118 6.15 1.61 7.51
N ASN A 119 6.44 1.43 8.80
CA ASN A 119 7.27 0.31 9.25
C ASN A 119 6.59 -1.03 8.98
N ASN A 120 5.30 -1.13 9.33
CA ASN A 120 4.49 -2.33 9.12
C ASN A 120 4.36 -2.64 7.62
N ALA A 121 4.21 -1.60 6.79
CA ALA A 121 4.15 -1.73 5.33
C ALA A 121 5.47 -2.26 4.75
N ILE A 122 6.62 -1.77 5.25
CA ILE A 122 7.94 -2.26 4.84
C ILE A 122 8.09 -3.74 5.19
N GLU A 123 7.77 -4.13 6.43
CA GLU A 123 7.85 -5.52 6.88
C GLU A 123 6.97 -6.44 6.00
N TYR A 124 5.72 -6.02 5.76
CA TYR A 124 4.78 -6.77 4.92
C TYR A 124 5.31 -6.94 3.48
N VAL A 125 5.83 -5.89 2.86
CA VAL A 125 6.33 -5.96 1.48
C VAL A 125 7.61 -6.79 1.41
N GLU A 126 8.54 -6.63 2.35
CA GLU A 126 9.78 -7.42 2.41
C GLU A 126 9.49 -8.92 2.59
N HIS A 127 8.52 -9.27 3.44
CA HIS A 127 8.04 -10.65 3.56
C HIS A 127 7.53 -11.20 2.22
N ASN A 128 6.69 -10.43 1.51
CA ASN A 128 6.18 -10.83 0.20
C ASN A 128 7.27 -10.93 -0.86
N VAL A 129 8.28 -10.07 -0.84
CA VAL A 129 9.47 -10.17 -1.71
C VAL A 129 10.16 -11.52 -1.50
N GLY A 130 10.42 -11.90 -0.25
CA GLY A 130 11.04 -13.18 0.09
C GLY A 130 10.21 -14.39 -0.37
N MET A 131 8.89 -14.32 -0.15
CA MET A 131 7.94 -15.35 -0.55
C MET A 131 7.89 -15.54 -2.08
N ILE A 132 7.76 -14.45 -2.84
CA ILE A 132 7.72 -14.51 -4.31
C ILE A 132 9.08 -14.97 -4.86
N ALA A 133 10.20 -14.52 -4.28
CA ALA A 133 11.53 -15.00 -4.65
C ALA A 133 11.67 -16.52 -4.44
N ALA A 134 11.16 -17.06 -3.33
CA ALA A 134 11.16 -18.50 -3.09
C ALA A 134 10.30 -19.27 -4.12
N ARG A 135 9.13 -18.75 -4.47
CA ARG A 135 8.27 -19.35 -5.52
C ARG A 135 8.96 -19.36 -6.89
N LEU A 136 9.61 -18.25 -7.25
CA LEU A 136 10.42 -18.16 -8.47
C LEU A 136 11.55 -19.18 -8.49
N ALA A 137 12.24 -19.37 -7.37
CA ALA A 137 13.31 -20.36 -7.26
C ALA A 137 12.76 -21.77 -7.52
N ILE A 138 11.60 -22.12 -6.95
CA ILE A 138 10.96 -23.43 -7.16
C ILE A 138 10.53 -23.64 -8.62
N GLN A 139 10.02 -22.62 -9.31
CA GLN A 139 9.59 -22.71 -10.72
C GLN A 139 10.74 -22.86 -11.73
N ASN A 140 11.96 -22.49 -11.33
CA ASN A 140 13.16 -22.54 -12.17
C ASN A 140 14.04 -23.77 -11.90
N ILE A 141 13.61 -24.66 -11.00
CA ILE A 141 14.15 -26.02 -10.83
C ILE A 141 13.49 -26.93 -11.85
#